data_AF-A0A536X3E3-F1
#
_entry.id   AF-A0A536X3E3-F1
#
_cell.length_a   1.000
_cell.length_b   1.000
_cell.length_c   1.000
_cell.angle_alpha   90.00
_cell.angle_beta   90.00
_cell.angle_gamma   90.00
#
_symmetry.space_group_name_H-M   'P 1'
#
loop_
_entity.id
_entity.type
_entity.pdbx_description
1 polymer ?
#
loop_
_entity_poly.entity_id
_entity_poly.type
_entity_poly.pdbx_seq_one_letter_code
_entity_poly.pdbx_strand_id
1 'polypeptide(L)'
;MSELHKFIFEGQPVRGMLVRLTDSWQEVLRRRAKAQDVFPAPVRALMGEMAAAASLMQANIKFNGALVLQMFGDGPVKVAVAEAQPDLAFRVTAKVVGDVTDDATLASMLNVHGKGRCAITLDPKDKQPGQQPYQGVVPLHGDLREPLHRLSEVLEHYMLQSEQLDTKLILAANDEVAAGLLIQRLPVEGSGNLGHARNQDEIGINESYNPIAHLAATLTRDELLTLDADTILRRLFWEE
;
A
#
# COMPACT_ATOMS: atom_id res chain seq x y z
N MET A 1 16.51 -2.84 11.72
CA MET A 1 16.82 -3.25 10.34
C MET A 1 15.51 -3.40 9.62
N SER A 2 15.44 -3.05 8.33
CA SER A 2 14.21 -3.18 7.57
C SER A 2 13.79 -4.64 7.44
N GLU A 3 12.50 -4.91 7.63
CA GLU A 3 11.98 -6.27 7.71
C GLU A 3 10.60 -6.39 7.05
N LEU A 4 10.30 -7.59 6.54
CA LEU A 4 9.01 -7.96 5.99
C LEU A 4 8.63 -9.35 6.51
N HIS A 5 7.49 -9.44 7.16
CA HIS A 5 6.93 -10.65 7.75
C HIS A 5 5.70 -11.05 6.95
N LYS A 6 5.64 -12.30 6.49
CA LYS A 6 4.46 -12.88 5.83
C LYS A 6 3.89 -13.97 6.73
N PHE A 7 2.58 -13.98 6.88
CA PHE A 7 1.87 -14.96 7.69
C PHE A 7 0.53 -15.31 7.06
N ILE A 8 -0.01 -16.46 7.44
CA ILE A 8 -1.31 -16.98 7.02
C ILE A 8 -2.04 -17.36 8.29
N PHE A 9 -3.35 -17.16 8.33
CA PHE A 9 -4.18 -17.55 9.45
C PHE A 9 -4.60 -19.01 9.28
N GLU A 10 -4.27 -19.87 10.24
CA GLU A 10 -4.54 -21.30 10.12
C GLU A 10 -6.05 -21.56 10.07
N GLY A 11 -6.48 -22.39 9.11
CA GLY A 11 -7.91 -22.70 8.92
C GLY A 11 -8.75 -21.58 8.31
N GLN A 12 -8.17 -20.41 8.01
CA GLN A 12 -8.87 -19.27 7.40
C GLN A 12 -8.23 -18.91 6.06
N PRO A 13 -9.00 -18.64 4.99
CA PRO A 13 -8.47 -18.22 3.68
C PRO A 13 -8.03 -16.75 3.72
N VAL A 14 -7.14 -16.39 4.64
CA VAL A 14 -6.69 -15.02 4.89
C VAL A 14 -5.17 -15.04 5.05
N ARG A 15 -4.50 -14.09 4.39
CA ARG A 15 -3.08 -13.84 4.54
C ARG A 15 -2.82 -12.46 5.12
N GLY A 16 -1.73 -12.34 5.85
CA GLY A 16 -1.25 -11.08 6.38
C GLY A 16 0.22 -10.84 6.04
N MET A 17 0.57 -9.56 5.93
CA MET A 17 1.96 -9.14 5.78
C MET A 17 2.21 -7.85 6.56
N LEU A 18 3.34 -7.78 7.25
CA LEU A 18 3.80 -6.60 7.97
C LEU A 18 5.17 -6.19 7.43
N VAL A 19 5.32 -4.92 7.05
CA VAL A 19 6.60 -4.34 6.65
C VAL A 19 6.99 -3.23 7.62
N ARG A 20 8.27 -3.17 7.98
CA ARG A 20 8.88 -2.06 8.72
C ARG A 20 10.18 -1.67 8.02
N LEU A 21 10.16 -0.55 7.30
CA LEU A 21 11.32 0.02 6.60
C LEU A 21 11.98 1.05 7.53
N THR A 22 13.17 0.73 8.06
CA THR A 22 13.88 1.57 9.04
C THR A 22 15.12 2.20 8.40
N ASP A 23 16.26 1.51 8.47
CA ASP A 23 17.55 1.92 7.89
C ASP A 23 17.46 2.32 6.40
N SER A 24 16.71 1.55 5.60
CA SER A 24 16.48 1.86 4.18
C SER A 24 15.70 3.16 3.96
N TRP A 25 14.69 3.44 4.80
CA TRP A 25 13.90 4.66 4.75
C TRP A 25 14.71 5.89 5.22
N GLN A 26 15.45 5.75 6.32
CA GLN A 26 16.34 6.79 6.82
C GLN A 26 17.41 7.14 5.78
N GLU A 27 17.91 6.16 5.04
CA GLU A 27 18.88 6.39 3.96
C GLU A 27 18.27 7.22 2.81
N VAL A 28 17.00 7.00 2.45
CA VAL A 28 16.29 7.85 1.48
C VAL A 28 16.24 9.30 1.96
N LEU A 29 15.82 9.52 3.21
CA LEU A 29 15.72 10.86 3.79
C LEU A 29 17.09 11.55 3.87
N ARG A 30 18.14 10.81 4.27
CA ARG A 30 19.51 11.32 4.35
C ARG A 30 20.05 11.75 2.99
N ARG A 31 19.82 10.96 1.93
CA ARG A 31 20.25 11.30 0.56
C ARG A 31 19.56 12.56 0.06
N ARG A 32 18.27 12.72 0.36
CA ARG A 32 17.48 13.90 0.01
C ARG A 32 17.92 15.16 0.75
N ALA A 33 18.15 15.04 2.05
CA ALA A 33 18.71 16.13 2.85
C ALA A 33 20.07 16.59 2.31
N LYS A 34 20.95 15.64 1.94
CA LYS A 34 22.25 15.96 1.32
C LYS A 34 22.11 16.66 -0.03
N ALA A 35 21.08 16.31 -0.81
CA ALA A 35 20.78 16.94 -2.10
C ALA A 35 20.00 18.26 -1.97
N GLN A 36 19.72 18.72 -0.74
CA GLN A 36 18.86 19.89 -0.47
C GLN A 36 17.46 19.78 -1.09
N ASP A 37 16.95 18.55 -1.22
CA ASP A 37 15.64 18.22 -1.80
C ASP A 37 14.78 17.49 -0.76
N VAL A 38 14.59 18.15 0.39
CA VAL A 38 13.82 17.61 1.52
C VAL A 38 12.33 17.71 1.22
N PHE A 39 11.60 16.62 1.46
CA PHE A 39 10.15 16.61 1.34
C PHE A 39 9.48 17.46 2.44
N PRO A 40 8.46 18.27 2.10
CA PRO A 40 7.53 18.80 3.10
C PRO A 40 6.94 17.66 3.95
N ALA A 41 6.61 17.92 5.22
CA ALA A 41 6.26 16.87 6.17
C ALA A 41 5.12 15.94 5.70
N PRO A 42 4.00 16.43 5.13
CA PRO A 42 2.95 15.56 4.59
C PRO A 42 3.39 14.76 3.37
N VAL A 43 4.22 15.35 2.50
CA VAL A 43 4.79 14.65 1.34
C VAL A 43 5.74 13.55 1.81
N ARG A 44 6.54 13.80 2.85
CA ARG A 44 7.44 12.82 3.45
C ARG A 44 6.67 11.63 4.04
N ALA A 45 5.58 11.90 4.77
CA ALA A 45 4.71 10.86 5.29
C ALA A 45 4.11 10.02 4.14
N LEU A 46 3.55 10.68 3.11
CA LEU A 46 3.04 10.00 1.93
C LEU A 46 4.11 9.14 1.22
N MET A 47 5.33 9.65 1.07
CA MET A 47 6.43 8.91 0.44
C MET A 47 6.82 7.65 1.23
N GLY A 48 6.83 7.73 2.55
CA GLY A 48 7.05 6.56 3.40
C GLY A 48 5.90 5.55 3.30
N GLU A 49 4.65 6.02 3.37
CA GLU A 49 3.47 5.18 3.19
C GLU A 49 3.45 4.49 1.82
N MET A 50 3.82 5.21 0.75
CA MET A 50 3.95 4.64 -0.60
C MET A 50 5.08 3.62 -0.70
N ALA A 51 6.21 3.83 -0.02
CA ALA A 51 7.29 2.84 0.03
C ALA A 51 6.81 1.55 0.71
N ALA A 52 6.19 1.66 1.89
CA ALA A 52 5.65 0.52 2.62
C ALA A 52 4.57 -0.21 1.81
N ALA A 53 3.63 0.52 1.22
CA ALA A 53 2.58 -0.04 0.38
C ALA A 53 3.15 -0.76 -0.86
N ALA A 54 4.11 -0.14 -1.56
CA ALA A 54 4.73 -0.76 -2.73
C ALA A 54 5.44 -2.05 -2.34
N SER A 55 6.20 -2.06 -1.23
CA SER A 55 6.86 -3.27 -0.71
C SER A 55 5.87 -4.37 -0.35
N LEU A 56 4.77 -4.05 0.34
CA LEU A 56 3.72 -5.02 0.68
C LEU A 56 3.08 -5.61 -0.57
N MET A 57 2.67 -4.77 -1.52
CA MET A 57 2.01 -5.21 -2.74
C MET A 57 2.94 -6.02 -3.64
N GLN A 58 4.20 -5.62 -3.77
CA GLN A 58 5.21 -6.34 -4.53
C GLN A 58 5.40 -7.74 -3.94
N ALA A 59 5.52 -7.82 -2.62
CA ALA A 59 5.69 -9.08 -1.91
C ALA A 59 4.45 -9.99 -1.95
N ASN A 60 3.28 -9.43 -2.29
CA ASN A 60 2.01 -10.13 -2.32
C ASN A 60 1.76 -10.97 -3.58
N ILE A 61 2.48 -10.67 -4.66
CA ILE A 61 2.25 -11.21 -6.00
C ILE A 61 3.40 -12.15 -6.36
N LYS A 62 3.08 -13.29 -6.97
CA LYS A 62 4.09 -14.19 -7.57
C LYS A 62 4.57 -13.60 -8.91
N PHE A 63 5.36 -12.53 -8.84
CA PHE A 63 5.82 -11.77 -9.99
C PHE A 63 7.31 -11.48 -9.92
N ASN A 64 8.03 -11.72 -11.03
CA ASN A 64 9.45 -11.40 -11.17
C ASN A 64 9.62 -10.05 -11.88
N GLY A 65 9.55 -8.97 -11.10
CA GLY A 65 9.69 -7.61 -11.61
C GLY A 65 9.39 -6.57 -10.54
N ALA A 66 9.43 -5.31 -10.95
CA ALA A 66 9.17 -4.18 -10.08
C ALA A 66 7.67 -3.89 -10.00
N LEU A 67 7.20 -3.47 -8.83
CA LEU A 67 5.89 -2.85 -8.68
C LEU A 67 6.09 -1.34 -8.56
N VAL A 68 5.39 -0.58 -9.41
CA VAL A 68 5.45 0.89 -9.44
C VAL A 68 4.10 1.47 -9.07
N LEU A 69 4.03 2.19 -7.96
CA LEU A 69 2.91 3.03 -7.55
C LEU A 69 3.16 4.46 -8.01
N GLN A 70 2.27 5.02 -8.83
CA GLN A 70 2.36 6.39 -9.32
C GLN A 70 1.07 7.16 -9.06
N MET A 71 1.15 8.20 -8.26
CA MET A 71 0.06 9.15 -8.06
C MET A 71 0.28 10.37 -8.94
N PHE A 72 -0.69 10.63 -9.82
CA PHE A 72 -0.74 11.84 -10.63
C PHE A 72 -1.73 12.80 -10.00
N GLY A 73 -1.27 13.97 -9.60
CA GLY A 73 -2.07 14.96 -8.91
C GLY A 73 -2.41 16.19 -9.73
N ASP A 74 -3.55 16.79 -9.43
CA ASP A 74 -3.95 18.11 -9.93
C ASP A 74 -3.67 19.26 -8.94
N GLY A 75 -3.20 18.94 -7.73
CA GLY A 75 -2.82 19.87 -6.66
C GLY A 75 -1.34 20.31 -6.63
N PRO A 76 -0.81 20.73 -5.46
CA PRO A 76 0.59 21.14 -5.29
C PRO A 76 1.60 19.99 -5.49
N VAL A 77 1.20 18.74 -5.28
CA VAL A 77 1.98 17.56 -5.64
C VAL A 77 1.52 17.08 -7.03
N LYS A 78 2.39 17.17 -8.04
CA LYS A 78 2.03 16.79 -9.42
C LYS A 78 2.22 15.31 -9.69
N VAL A 79 3.28 14.75 -9.13
CA VAL A 79 3.61 13.34 -9.30
C VAL A 79 4.23 12.85 -8.00
N ALA A 80 3.83 11.69 -7.55
CA ALA A 80 4.42 10.94 -6.45
C ALA A 80 4.62 9.50 -6.93
N VAL A 81 5.82 8.94 -6.74
CA VAL A 81 6.19 7.62 -7.25
C VAL A 81 6.88 6.82 -6.16
N ALA A 82 6.47 5.58 -5.99
CA ALA A 82 7.22 4.55 -5.28
C ALA A 82 7.40 3.33 -6.20
N GLU A 83 8.59 2.77 -6.19
CA GLU A 83 8.89 1.51 -6.85
C GLU A 83 9.51 0.57 -5.83
N ALA A 84 9.02 -0.67 -5.80
CA ALA A 84 9.57 -1.75 -4.98
C ALA A 84 9.97 -2.94 -5.86
N GLN A 85 11.06 -3.58 -5.46
CA GLN A 85 11.65 -4.76 -6.11
C GLN A 85 11.41 -6.03 -5.25
N PRO A 86 11.56 -7.24 -5.84
CA PRO A 86 11.38 -8.52 -5.13
C PRO A 86 12.28 -8.74 -3.91
N ASP A 87 13.39 -8.02 -3.82
CA ASP A 87 14.40 -8.11 -2.76
C ASP A 87 14.22 -7.04 -1.68
N LEU A 88 13.02 -6.44 -1.59
CA LEU A 88 12.68 -5.35 -0.67
C LEU A 88 13.41 -4.03 -0.97
N ALA A 89 14.23 -3.95 -2.03
CA ALA A 89 14.78 -2.68 -2.47
C ALA A 89 13.67 -1.77 -3.00
N PHE A 90 13.74 -0.47 -2.70
CA PHE A 90 12.75 0.49 -3.17
C PHE A 90 13.36 1.85 -3.47
N ARG A 91 12.61 2.65 -4.21
CA ARG A 91 12.90 4.07 -4.46
C ARG A 91 11.62 4.88 -4.43
N VAL A 92 11.71 6.12 -3.96
CA VAL A 92 10.60 7.06 -3.96
C VAL A 92 10.99 8.45 -4.43
N THR A 93 10.06 9.12 -5.10
CA THR A 93 10.21 10.52 -5.48
C THR A 93 8.88 11.23 -5.61
N ALA A 94 8.89 12.54 -5.38
CA ALA A 94 7.74 13.39 -5.62
C ALA A 94 8.16 14.68 -6.31
N LYS A 95 7.28 15.22 -7.15
CA LYS A 95 7.39 16.54 -7.76
C LYS A 95 6.37 17.46 -7.11
N VAL A 96 6.87 18.35 -6.25
CA VAL A 96 6.09 19.40 -5.59
C VAL A 96 6.30 20.71 -6.36
N VAL A 97 5.22 21.39 -6.72
CA VAL A 97 5.28 22.65 -7.51
C VAL A 97 4.55 23.81 -6.84
N GLY A 98 3.87 23.57 -5.73
CA GLY A 98 3.17 24.59 -4.95
C GLY A 98 3.33 24.31 -3.45
N ASP A 99 2.73 25.17 -2.64
CA ASP A 99 2.84 25.08 -1.19
C ASP A 99 2.04 23.90 -0.64
N VAL A 100 2.64 23.19 0.33
CA VAL A 100 2.02 22.09 1.07
C VAL A 100 2.04 22.49 2.54
N THR A 101 0.87 22.71 3.13
CA THR A 101 0.72 23.04 4.55
C THR A 101 0.97 21.82 5.43
N ASP A 102 1.37 22.01 6.69
CA ASP A 102 1.71 20.90 7.59
C ASP A 102 0.54 19.95 7.90
N ASP A 103 -0.70 20.43 7.73
CA ASP A 103 -1.95 19.68 7.92
C ASP A 103 -2.53 19.12 6.61
N ALA A 104 -1.79 19.19 5.49
CA ALA A 104 -2.30 18.78 4.19
C ALA A 104 -2.66 17.28 4.16
N THR A 105 -3.86 16.99 3.66
CA THR A 105 -4.35 15.63 3.39
C THR A 105 -3.94 15.15 2.00
N LEU A 106 -4.11 13.84 1.73
CA LEU A 106 -3.89 13.31 0.38
C LEU A 106 -4.73 14.06 -0.67
N ALA A 107 -6.01 14.32 -0.36
CA ALA A 107 -6.91 15.03 -1.26
C ALA A 107 -6.46 16.47 -1.54
N SER A 108 -6.03 17.23 -0.53
CA SER A 108 -5.55 18.60 -0.73
C SER A 108 -4.19 18.66 -1.43
N MET A 109 -3.37 17.60 -1.34
CA MET A 109 -2.09 17.53 -2.05
C MET A 109 -2.23 17.11 -3.52
N LEU A 110 -3.11 16.15 -3.82
CA LEU A 110 -3.12 15.43 -5.11
C LEU A 110 -4.47 15.48 -5.84
N ASN A 111 -5.59 15.77 -5.17
CA ASN A 111 -6.93 15.65 -5.74
C ASN A 111 -7.80 16.91 -5.53
N VAL A 112 -7.20 18.10 -5.67
CA VAL A 112 -7.83 19.41 -5.42
C VAL A 112 -9.02 19.66 -6.34
N HIS A 113 -8.98 19.17 -7.58
CA HIS A 113 -10.05 19.34 -8.55
C HIS A 113 -10.72 18.02 -8.97
N GLY A 114 -10.50 16.94 -8.22
CA GLY A 114 -11.09 15.64 -8.50
C GLY A 114 -10.49 14.91 -9.70
N LYS A 115 -9.34 15.36 -10.24
CA LYS A 115 -8.69 14.77 -11.43
C LYS A 115 -7.46 13.93 -11.07
N GLY A 116 -7.17 13.79 -9.79
CA GLY A 116 -6.08 12.95 -9.30
C GLY A 116 -6.35 11.47 -9.57
N ARG A 117 -5.29 10.71 -9.84
CA ARG A 117 -5.37 9.25 -10.05
C ARG A 117 -4.13 8.53 -9.53
N CYS A 118 -4.29 7.27 -9.17
CA CYS A 118 -3.20 6.36 -8.86
C CYS A 118 -3.10 5.29 -9.95
N ALA A 119 -1.90 5.06 -10.46
CA ALA A 119 -1.57 4.00 -11.40
C ALA A 119 -0.64 3.00 -10.72
N ILE A 120 -0.93 1.72 -10.89
CA ILE A 120 -0.19 0.60 -10.31
C ILE A 120 0.31 -0.23 -11.48
N THR A 121 1.63 -0.26 -11.66
CA THR A 121 2.26 -0.93 -12.80
C THR A 121 3.09 -2.10 -12.31
N LEU A 122 2.89 -3.28 -12.90
CA LEU A 122 3.74 -4.44 -12.73
C LEU A 122 4.71 -4.49 -13.89
N ASP A 123 5.97 -4.13 -13.65
CA ASP A 123 7.00 -4.01 -14.67
C ASP A 123 7.93 -5.23 -14.69
N PRO A 124 7.81 -6.14 -15.69
CA PRO A 124 8.55 -7.40 -15.67
C PRO A 124 10.05 -7.14 -15.82
N LYS A 125 10.88 -7.90 -15.09
CA LYS A 125 12.34 -7.83 -15.25
C LYS A 125 12.77 -8.35 -16.63
N ASP A 126 12.19 -9.48 -17.03
CA ASP A 126 12.54 -10.19 -18.26
C ASP A 126 11.50 -9.90 -19.35
N LYS A 127 11.39 -8.64 -19.79
CA LYS A 127 10.43 -8.23 -20.82
C LYS A 127 10.71 -8.94 -22.14
N GLN A 128 9.72 -9.66 -22.64
CA GLN A 128 9.75 -10.15 -24.00
C GLN A 128 9.49 -8.98 -24.98
N PRO A 129 10.07 -8.99 -26.19
CA PRO A 129 9.78 -7.98 -27.20
C PRO A 129 8.26 -7.85 -27.44
N GLY A 130 7.72 -6.64 -27.24
CA GLY A 130 6.29 -6.37 -27.39
C GLY A 130 5.42 -6.63 -26.16
N GLN A 131 5.98 -7.19 -25.07
CA GLN A 131 5.25 -7.38 -23.82
C GLN A 131 5.04 -6.03 -23.12
N GLN A 132 3.78 -5.63 -22.99
CA GLN A 132 3.40 -4.44 -22.24
C GLN A 132 3.30 -4.78 -20.74
N PRO A 133 3.74 -3.89 -19.84
CA PRO A 133 3.53 -4.06 -18.41
C PRO A 133 2.02 -4.03 -18.11
N TYR A 134 1.61 -4.81 -17.11
CA TYR A 134 0.25 -4.70 -16.59
C TYR A 134 0.12 -3.38 -15.83
N GLN A 135 -0.92 -2.62 -16.10
CA GLN A 135 -1.20 -1.36 -15.41
C GLN A 135 -2.68 -1.24 -15.06
N GLY A 136 -2.96 -1.08 -13.77
CA GLY A 136 -4.26 -0.71 -13.26
C GLY A 136 -4.27 0.78 -12.87
N VAL A 137 -5.40 1.47 -13.08
CA VAL A 137 -5.56 2.89 -12.74
C VAL A 137 -6.83 3.08 -11.95
N VAL A 138 -6.73 3.77 -10.81
CA VAL A 138 -7.85 4.07 -9.90
C VAL A 138 -7.93 5.59 -9.68
N PRO A 139 -9.13 6.18 -9.66
CA PRO A 139 -9.29 7.57 -9.23
C PRO A 139 -8.95 7.76 -7.75
N LEU A 140 -8.69 9.00 -7.32
CA LEU A 140 -8.52 9.34 -5.90
C LEU A 140 -9.85 9.71 -5.21
N HIS A 141 -10.95 9.12 -5.67
CA HIS A 141 -12.30 9.29 -5.10
C HIS A 141 -12.99 7.93 -5.00
N GLY A 142 -13.92 7.79 -4.05
CA GLY A 142 -14.75 6.58 -3.89
C GLY A 142 -15.89 6.49 -4.91
N ASP A 143 -16.77 5.51 -4.69
CA ASP A 143 -17.89 5.18 -5.58
C ASP A 143 -18.92 6.30 -5.67
N LEU A 144 -19.10 7.08 -4.60
CA LEU A 144 -20.01 8.23 -4.55
C LEU A 144 -19.30 9.53 -4.96
N ARG A 145 -18.09 9.44 -5.54
CA ARG A 145 -17.20 10.56 -5.94
C ARG A 145 -16.74 11.45 -4.78
N GLU A 146 -16.83 10.96 -3.56
CA GLU A 146 -16.21 11.54 -2.38
C GLU A 146 -14.69 11.40 -2.47
N PRO A 147 -13.92 12.44 -2.12
CA PRO A 147 -12.46 12.36 -2.16
C PRO A 147 -11.94 11.33 -1.14
N LEU A 148 -10.99 10.50 -1.56
CA LEU A 148 -10.26 9.64 -0.64
C LEU A 148 -9.15 10.45 0.04
N HIS A 149 -9.04 10.32 1.35
CA HIS A 149 -8.19 11.17 2.18
C HIS A 149 -6.88 10.49 2.59
N ARG A 150 -6.79 9.16 2.44
CA ARG A 150 -5.63 8.35 2.80
C ARG A 150 -5.19 7.44 1.66
N LEU A 151 -3.89 7.14 1.60
CA LEU A 151 -3.35 6.23 0.59
C LEU A 151 -3.91 4.82 0.74
N SER A 152 -4.11 4.37 1.99
CA SER A 152 -4.72 3.07 2.25
C SER A 152 -6.09 2.93 1.60
N GLU A 153 -6.95 3.94 1.71
CA GLU A 153 -8.29 3.93 1.09
C GLU A 153 -8.23 3.80 -0.43
N VAL A 154 -7.30 4.51 -1.08
CA VAL A 154 -7.09 4.45 -2.54
C VAL A 154 -6.68 3.04 -2.96
N LEU A 155 -5.79 2.41 -2.21
CA LEU A 155 -5.29 1.07 -2.51
C LEU A 155 -6.29 -0.03 -2.15
N GLU A 156 -7.04 0.10 -1.06
CA GLU A 156 -8.16 -0.78 -0.71
C GLU A 156 -9.23 -0.72 -1.80
N HIS A 157 -9.58 0.48 -2.27
CA HIS A 157 -10.52 0.68 -3.38
C HIS A 157 -10.01 0.06 -4.68
N TYR A 158 -8.71 0.23 -5.00
CA TYR A 158 -8.10 -0.45 -6.15
C TYR A 158 -8.22 -1.97 -6.05
N MET A 159 -7.85 -2.57 -4.91
CA MET A 159 -7.87 -4.02 -4.71
C MET A 159 -9.28 -4.58 -4.86
N LEU A 160 -10.27 -3.87 -4.35
CA LEU A 160 -11.68 -4.26 -4.49
C LEU A 160 -12.14 -4.18 -5.96
N GLN A 161 -11.89 -3.07 -6.64
CA GLN A 161 -12.44 -2.81 -7.97
C GLN A 161 -11.67 -3.52 -9.11
N SER A 162 -10.35 -3.59 -9.01
CA SER A 162 -9.49 -4.10 -10.09
C SER A 162 -9.08 -5.55 -9.87
N GLU A 163 -8.81 -5.94 -8.62
CA GLU A 163 -8.33 -7.29 -8.28
C GLU A 163 -9.42 -8.19 -7.69
N GLN A 164 -10.57 -7.64 -7.30
CA GLN A 164 -11.67 -8.36 -6.64
C GLN A 164 -11.22 -9.06 -5.34
N LEU A 165 -10.34 -8.39 -4.58
CA LEU A 165 -9.79 -8.91 -3.32
C LEU A 165 -10.12 -7.98 -2.15
N ASP A 166 -10.84 -8.53 -1.16
CA ASP A 166 -11.00 -7.88 0.13
C ASP A 166 -9.63 -7.67 0.76
N THR A 167 -9.26 -6.40 0.93
CA THR A 167 -7.95 -5.99 1.42
C THR A 167 -8.11 -4.91 2.47
N LYS A 168 -7.44 -5.07 3.60
CA LYS A 168 -7.28 -4.05 4.64
C LYS A 168 -5.82 -3.63 4.66
N LEU A 169 -5.58 -2.33 4.59
CA LEU A 169 -4.26 -1.73 4.56
C LEU A 169 -4.14 -0.65 5.64
N ILE A 170 -3.16 -0.80 6.51
CA ILE A 170 -2.78 0.20 7.52
C ILE A 170 -1.39 0.66 7.15
N LEU A 171 -1.20 1.98 6.98
CA LEU A 171 0.06 2.59 6.57
C LEU A 171 0.40 3.73 7.52
N ALA A 172 1.68 3.86 7.85
CA ALA A 172 2.18 5.01 8.58
C ALA A 172 3.66 5.24 8.25
N ALA A 173 4.08 6.50 8.26
CA ALA A 173 5.50 6.83 8.19
C ALA A 173 5.84 8.09 8.99
N ASN A 174 7.04 8.11 9.57
CA ASN A 174 7.67 9.26 10.20
C ASN A 174 9.14 9.37 9.74
N ASP A 175 9.97 10.08 10.50
CA ASP A 175 11.36 10.35 10.13
C ASP A 175 12.28 9.14 10.34
N GLU A 176 11.81 8.13 11.06
CA GLU A 176 12.59 6.98 11.50
C GLU A 176 12.16 5.69 10.81
N VAL A 177 10.87 5.52 10.56
CA VAL A 177 10.28 4.29 10.02
C VAL A 177 9.12 4.59 9.07
N ALA A 178 9.05 3.80 8.01
CA ALA A 178 7.87 3.66 7.15
C ALA A 178 7.36 2.22 7.27
N ALA A 179 6.11 2.05 7.68
CA ALA A 179 5.57 0.75 8.02
C ALA A 179 4.16 0.55 7.46
N GLY A 180 3.78 -0.71 7.31
CA GLY A 180 2.44 -1.05 6.89
C GLY A 180 2.04 -2.48 7.21
N LEU A 181 0.75 -2.68 7.48
CA LEU A 181 0.10 -3.98 7.67
C LEU A 181 -0.93 -4.17 6.55
N LEU A 182 -0.84 -5.29 5.85
CA LEU A 182 -1.80 -5.72 4.84
C LEU A 182 -2.45 -7.02 5.31
N ILE A 183 -3.79 -7.03 5.38
CA ILE A 183 -4.59 -8.24 5.54
C ILE A 183 -5.40 -8.42 4.27
N GLN A 184 -5.40 -9.62 3.70
CA GLN A 184 -6.09 -9.87 2.45
C GLN A 184 -6.67 -11.27 2.39
N ARG A 185 -7.88 -11.39 1.85
CA ARG A 185 -8.50 -12.68 1.57
C ARG A 185 -7.74 -13.43 0.47
N LEU A 186 -7.51 -14.73 0.68
CA LEU A 186 -6.97 -15.62 -0.33
C LEU A 186 -8.09 -16.07 -1.28
N PRO A 187 -7.83 -16.15 -2.60
CA PRO A 187 -8.76 -16.81 -3.50
C PRO A 187 -8.85 -18.28 -3.11
N VAL A 188 -10.07 -18.78 -2.89
CA VAL A 188 -10.28 -20.19 -2.58
C VAL A 188 -10.17 -20.98 -3.90
N GLU A 189 -8.99 -21.53 -4.20
CA GLU A 189 -8.82 -22.49 -5.30
C GLU A 189 -9.22 -23.89 -4.82
N GLY A 190 -10.42 -24.33 -5.21
CA GLY A 190 -10.81 -25.74 -5.25
C GLY A 190 -10.65 -26.29 -6.65
N SER A 191 -9.82 -27.31 -6.79
CA SER A 191 -9.64 -28.13 -8.00
C SER A 191 -10.98 -28.56 -8.63
N GLY A 192 -11.21 -28.14 -9.87
CA GLY A 192 -12.24 -28.69 -10.76
C GLY A 192 -13.64 -28.06 -10.64
N ASN A 193 -14.06 -27.44 -11.75
CA ASN A 193 -15.43 -27.07 -12.13
C ASN A 193 -16.07 -25.82 -11.46
N LEU A 194 -16.31 -24.80 -12.31
CA LEU A 194 -17.40 -23.80 -12.20
C LEU A 194 -17.39 -22.82 -11.00
N GLY A 195 -16.22 -22.26 -10.63
CA GLY A 195 -16.05 -21.54 -9.36
C GLY A 195 -15.80 -20.03 -9.37
N HIS A 196 -15.97 -19.29 -10.47
CA HIS A 196 -15.76 -17.82 -10.42
C HIS A 196 -16.84 -17.05 -9.64
N ALA A 197 -18.08 -17.57 -9.56
CA ALA A 197 -19.18 -16.89 -8.88
C ALA A 197 -19.03 -16.87 -7.33
N ARG A 198 -18.65 -18.01 -6.73
CA ARG A 198 -18.59 -18.13 -5.25
C ARG A 198 -17.59 -17.19 -4.59
N ASN A 199 -16.45 -16.90 -5.22
CA ASN A 199 -15.45 -15.99 -4.67
C ASN A 199 -15.87 -14.50 -4.73
N GLN A 200 -16.78 -14.14 -5.63
CA GLN A 200 -17.36 -12.78 -5.73
C GLN A 200 -18.53 -12.61 -4.76
N ASP A 201 -19.35 -13.65 -4.59
CA ASP A 201 -20.51 -13.63 -3.69
C ASP A 201 -20.13 -13.35 -2.22
N GLU A 202 -18.90 -13.67 -1.81
CA GLU A 202 -18.42 -13.49 -0.43
C GLU A 202 -17.71 -12.14 -0.16
N ILE A 203 -17.53 -11.29 -1.18
CA ILE A 203 -16.89 -9.97 -1.01
C ILE A 203 -17.67 -9.12 0.00
N GLY A 204 -16.98 -8.56 0.99
CA GLY A 204 -17.58 -7.76 2.06
C GLY A 204 -18.42 -8.53 3.10
N ILE A 205 -18.71 -9.82 2.89
CA ILE A 205 -19.49 -10.67 3.82
C ILE A 205 -18.74 -11.92 4.29
N ASN A 206 -17.48 -12.09 3.89
CA ASN A 206 -16.68 -13.26 4.28
C ASN A 206 -16.42 -13.27 5.79
N GLU A 207 -16.98 -14.27 6.47
CA GLU A 207 -16.93 -14.42 7.93
C GLU A 207 -15.53 -14.69 8.49
N SER A 208 -14.58 -15.16 7.67
CA SER A 208 -13.19 -15.37 8.08
C SER A 208 -12.35 -14.09 7.94
N TYR A 209 -12.54 -13.34 6.87
CA TYR A 209 -11.79 -12.11 6.63
C TYR A 209 -12.24 -10.94 7.52
N ASN A 210 -13.56 -10.74 7.68
CA ASN A 210 -14.09 -9.55 8.34
C ASN A 210 -13.61 -9.37 9.79
N PRO A 211 -13.61 -10.40 10.67
CA PRO A 211 -13.09 -10.27 12.03
C PRO A 211 -11.62 -9.86 12.07
N ILE A 212 -10.78 -10.50 11.26
CA ILE A 212 -9.34 -10.21 11.19
C ILE A 212 -9.11 -8.78 10.67
N ALA A 213 -9.86 -8.35 9.64
CA ALA A 213 -9.78 -7.00 9.12
C ALA A 213 -10.22 -5.95 10.15
N HIS A 214 -11.24 -6.26 10.96
CA HIS A 214 -11.68 -5.40 12.07
C HIS A 214 -10.62 -5.30 13.17
N LEU A 215 -9.99 -6.40 13.56
CA LEU A 215 -8.87 -6.40 14.50
C LEU A 215 -7.71 -5.55 13.97
N ALA A 216 -7.31 -5.76 12.71
CA ALA A 216 -6.26 -4.99 12.06
C ALA A 216 -6.58 -3.48 12.00
N ALA A 217 -7.84 -3.10 11.83
CA ALA A 217 -8.28 -1.71 11.82
C ALA A 217 -8.13 -1.00 13.18
N THR A 218 -7.95 -1.73 14.27
CA THR A 218 -7.66 -1.16 15.60
C THR A 218 -6.20 -0.74 15.77
N LEU A 219 -5.31 -1.15 14.86
CA LEU A 219 -3.90 -0.80 14.91
C LEU A 219 -3.72 0.71 14.70
N THR A 220 -3.15 1.38 15.70
CA THR A 220 -2.92 2.82 15.63
C THR A 220 -1.61 3.15 14.93
N ARG A 221 -1.51 4.41 14.47
CA ARG A 221 -0.27 4.96 13.90
C ARG A 221 0.91 4.81 14.85
N ASP A 222 0.74 5.17 16.11
CA ASP A 222 1.84 5.17 17.09
C ASP A 222 2.33 3.74 17.36
N GLU A 223 1.42 2.78 17.48
CA GLU A 223 1.77 1.36 17.64
C GLU A 223 2.50 0.83 16.42
N LEU A 224 2.01 1.12 15.21
CA LEU A 224 2.64 0.70 13.96
C LEU A 224 4.03 1.31 13.78
N LEU A 225 4.32 2.51 14.32
CA LEU A 225 5.63 3.13 14.19
C LEU A 225 6.60 2.69 15.32
N THR A 226 6.10 2.47 16.54
CA THR A 226 6.97 2.30 17.73
C THR A 226 7.21 0.85 18.14
N LEU A 227 6.25 -0.06 17.92
CA LEU A 227 6.35 -1.46 18.37
C LEU A 227 7.09 -2.32 17.33
N ASP A 228 7.78 -3.36 17.80
CA ASP A 228 8.36 -4.38 16.92
C ASP A 228 7.28 -5.29 16.31
N ALA A 229 7.67 -6.02 15.25
CA ALA A 229 6.75 -6.88 14.50
C ALA A 229 6.06 -7.94 15.36
N ASP A 230 6.82 -8.66 16.20
CA ASP A 230 6.27 -9.74 17.03
C ASP A 230 5.27 -9.20 18.05
N THR A 231 5.55 -8.03 18.64
CA THR A 231 4.64 -7.36 19.57
C THR A 231 3.35 -6.93 18.87
N ILE A 232 3.43 -6.36 17.66
CA ILE A 232 2.23 -5.98 16.88
C ILE A 232 1.38 -7.21 16.57
N LEU A 233 1.99 -8.26 16.01
CA LEU A 233 1.28 -9.46 15.56
C LEU A 233 0.64 -10.20 16.74
N ARG A 234 1.35 -10.33 17.86
CA ARG A 234 0.79 -10.93 19.08
C ARG A 234 -0.35 -10.12 19.65
N ARG A 235 -0.22 -8.79 19.71
CA ARG A 235 -1.31 -7.95 20.23
C ARG A 235 -2.59 -8.08 19.40
N LEU A 236 -2.47 -8.13 18.07
CA LEU A 236 -3.62 -8.16 17.17
C LEU A 236 -4.22 -9.57 17.00
N PHE A 237 -3.39 -10.61 16.97
CA PHE A 237 -3.77 -11.92 16.45
C PHE A 237 -3.37 -13.09 17.37
N TRP A 238 -3.16 -12.88 18.68
CA TRP A 238 -2.79 -14.00 19.56
C TRP A 238 -3.87 -15.08 19.75
N GLU A 239 -5.14 -14.76 19.49
CA GLU A 239 -6.27 -15.70 19.55
C GLU A 239 -6.57 -16.38 18.21
N GLU A 240 -5.91 -15.94 17.13
CA GLU A 240 -6.12 -16.41 15.75
C GLU A 240 -4.99 -17.35 15.32
#